data_AF-A0A946BQN0-F1
#
_entry.id   AF-A0A946BQN0-F1
#
_cell.length_a   1.000
_cell.length_b   1.000
_cell.length_c   1.000
_cell.angle_alpha   90.00
_cell.angle_beta   90.00
_cell.angle_gamma   90.00
#
_symmetry.space_group_name_H-M   'P 1'
#
loop_
_entity.id
_entity.type
_entity.pdbx_description
1 polymer ?
#
loop_
_entity_poly.entity_id
_entity_poly.type
_entity_poly.pdbx_seq_one_letter_code
_entity_poly.pdbx_strand_id
1 'polypeptide(L)'
;MGLLYTCLKYLAVSLWSIFVIAPFLWAISTSFKDFQSVTNGATYIPWVDFEPTLEGWRALWKSPAKGGVDIVEPFFNSIFVTCAGSLISILLGTLAAYALSRFTFKAGFIR
;
A
#
# COMPACT_ATOMS: atom_id res chain seq x y z
N MET A 1 12.13 29.80 -23.00
CA MET A 1 12.71 28.51 -22.52
C MET A 1 12.13 28.03 -21.19
N GLY A 2 11.87 28.90 -20.19
CA GLY A 2 11.30 28.47 -18.90
C GLY A 2 9.88 27.89 -18.94
N LEU A 3 9.01 28.40 -19.84
CA LEU A 3 7.64 27.90 -20.00
C LEU A 3 7.61 26.46 -20.54
N LEU A 4 8.36 26.18 -21.61
CA LEU A 4 8.43 24.85 -22.23
C LEU A 4 8.94 23.79 -21.24
N TYR A 5 10.01 24.09 -20.51
CA TYR A 5 10.54 23.20 -19.47
C TYR A 5 9.51 22.93 -18.38
N THR A 6 8.81 23.96 -17.92
CA THR A 6 7.76 23.83 -16.89
C THR A 6 6.60 22.96 -17.39
N CYS A 7 6.13 23.16 -18.61
CA CYS A 7 5.10 22.33 -19.23
C CYS A 7 5.54 20.87 -19.36
N LEU A 8 6.75 20.61 -19.87
CA LEU A 8 7.28 19.24 -20.01
C LEU A 8 7.43 18.55 -18.65
N LYS A 9 7.92 19.27 -17.63
CA LYS A 9 8.04 18.76 -16.27
C LYS A 9 6.68 18.34 -15.70
N TYR A 10 5.67 19.22 -15.79
CA TYR A 10 4.34 18.90 -15.28
C TYR A 10 3.69 17.77 -16.07
N LEU A 11 3.82 17.77 -17.40
CA LEU A 11 3.30 16.68 -18.23
C LEU A 11 3.94 15.34 -17.87
N ALA A 12 5.27 15.30 -17.70
CA ALA A 12 5.97 14.08 -17.30
C ALA A 12 5.52 13.59 -15.92
N VAL A 13 5.42 14.47 -14.93
CA VAL A 13 4.96 14.12 -13.58
C VAL A 13 3.51 13.66 -13.60
N SER A 14 2.61 14.36 -14.31
CA SER A 14 1.20 13.98 -14.41
C SER A 14 1.00 12.63 -15.08
N LEU A 15 1.71 12.35 -16.19
CA LEU A 15 1.65 11.04 -16.85
C LEU A 15 2.14 9.93 -15.93
N TRP A 16 3.25 10.16 -15.21
CA TRP A 16 3.77 9.20 -14.25
C TRP A 16 2.80 8.97 -13.08
N SER A 17 2.20 10.04 -12.55
CA SER A 17 1.18 9.93 -11.49
C SER A 17 -0.03 9.13 -11.95
N ILE A 18 -0.53 9.34 -13.16
CA ILE A 18 -1.66 8.56 -13.72
C ILE A 18 -1.29 7.08 -13.79
N PHE A 19 -0.09 6.76 -14.28
CA PHE A 19 0.40 5.38 -14.35
C PHE A 19 0.48 4.72 -12.95
N VAL A 20 0.98 5.44 -11.94
CA VAL A 20 1.06 4.95 -10.56
C VAL A 20 -0.33 4.77 -9.93
N ILE A 21 -1.27 5.67 -10.20
CA ILE A 21 -2.63 5.66 -9.63
C ILE A 21 -3.51 4.58 -10.28
N ALA A 22 -3.28 4.26 -11.56
CA ALA A 22 -4.08 3.30 -12.32
C ALA A 22 -4.35 1.95 -11.60
N PRO A 23 -3.36 1.23 -11.05
CA PRO A 23 -3.62 -0.02 -10.33
C PRO A 23 -4.46 0.16 -9.06
N PHE A 24 -4.35 1.32 -8.38
CA PHE A 24 -5.17 1.60 -7.20
C PHE A 24 -6.64 1.85 -7.57
N LEU A 25 -6.88 2.58 -8.65
CA LEU A 25 -8.24 2.78 -9.17
C LEU A 25 -8.86 1.44 -9.59
N TRP A 26 -8.08 0.57 -10.23
CA TRP A 26 -8.53 -0.77 -10.58
C TRP A 26 -8.82 -1.63 -9.35
N ALA A 27 -7.99 -1.58 -8.31
CA ALA A 27 -8.22 -2.29 -7.05
C ALA A 27 -9.50 -1.81 -6.35
N ILE A 28 -9.73 -0.49 -6.30
CA ILE A 28 -10.94 0.10 -5.73
C ILE A 28 -12.17 -0.35 -6.52
N SER A 29 -12.17 -0.21 -7.85
CA SER A 29 -13.26 -0.66 -8.72
C SER A 29 -13.57 -2.14 -8.51
N THR A 30 -12.53 -2.98 -8.47
CA THR A 30 -12.66 -4.43 -8.26
C THR A 30 -13.22 -4.80 -6.89
N SER A 31 -12.96 -4.01 -5.84
CA SER A 31 -13.53 -4.25 -4.50
C SER A 31 -15.06 -4.18 -4.44
N PHE A 32 -15.69 -3.55 -5.44
CA PHE A 32 -17.15 -3.44 -5.57
C PHE A 32 -17.74 -4.39 -6.62
N LYS A 33 -16.95 -5.28 -7.22
CA LYS A 33 -17.45 -6.27 -8.18
C LYS A 33 -17.94 -7.52 -7.47
N ASP A 34 -18.97 -8.16 -8.04
CA ASP A 34 -19.32 -9.53 -7.69
C ASP A 34 -18.35 -10.53 -8.35
N PHE A 35 -18.40 -11.80 -7.93
CA PHE A 35 -17.47 -12.83 -8.41
C PHE A 35 -17.52 -13.00 -9.94
N GLN A 36 -18.70 -12.95 -10.55
CA GLN A 36 -18.84 -13.12 -12.00
C GLN A 36 -18.23 -11.95 -12.77
N SER A 37 -18.42 -10.71 -12.30
CA SER A 37 -17.83 -9.51 -12.93
C SER A 37 -16.31 -9.43 -12.84
N VAL A 38 -15.69 -10.20 -11.93
CA VAL A 38 -14.23 -10.34 -11.84
C VAL A 38 -13.71 -11.44 -12.77
N THR A 39 -14.41 -12.58 -12.87
CA THR A 39 -13.92 -13.76 -13.60
C THR A 39 -14.26 -13.73 -15.10
N ASN A 40 -15.35 -13.07 -15.51
CA ASN A 40 -15.86 -13.15 -16.88
C ASN A 40 -15.27 -12.11 -17.86
N GLY A 41 -14.30 -11.29 -17.44
CA GLY A 41 -13.61 -10.37 -18.33
C GLY A 41 -13.04 -9.13 -17.65
N ALA A 42 -12.29 -8.35 -18.41
CA ALA A 42 -11.70 -7.11 -17.94
C ALA A 42 -12.74 -5.97 -17.96
N THR A 43 -13.41 -5.76 -16.83
CA THR A 43 -14.32 -4.65 -16.57
C THR A 43 -13.60 -3.53 -15.82
N TYR A 44 -13.92 -2.26 -16.05
CA TYR A 44 -13.21 -1.14 -15.42
C TYR A 44 -14.16 -0.09 -14.83
N ILE A 45 -15.22 0.27 -15.55
CA ILE A 45 -16.09 1.41 -15.25
C ILE A 45 -17.35 0.92 -14.52
N PRO A 46 -17.59 1.36 -13.27
CA PRO A 46 -18.82 1.05 -12.55
C PRO A 46 -20.07 1.58 -13.28
N TRP A 47 -21.21 0.87 -13.18
CA TRP A 47 -22.50 1.16 -13.84
C TRP A 47 -22.51 1.08 -15.38
N VAL A 48 -21.35 0.96 -16.01
CA VAL A 48 -21.22 0.74 -17.46
C VAL A 48 -20.85 -0.73 -17.72
N ASP A 49 -19.82 -1.22 -17.03
CA ASP A 49 -19.29 -2.57 -17.25
C ASP A 49 -19.82 -3.59 -16.22
N PHE A 50 -20.23 -3.14 -15.03
CA PHE A 50 -20.72 -3.99 -13.94
C PHE A 50 -21.59 -3.19 -12.96
N GLU A 51 -22.49 -3.89 -12.26
CA GLU A 51 -23.30 -3.32 -11.19
C GLU A 51 -22.52 -3.36 -9.86
N PRO A 52 -22.26 -2.22 -9.19
CA PRO A 52 -21.49 -2.21 -7.95
C PRO A 52 -22.22 -2.89 -6.79
N THR A 53 -21.51 -3.73 -6.05
CA THR A 53 -22.04 -4.45 -4.90
C THR A 53 -21.14 -4.31 -3.66
N LEU A 54 -21.73 -4.51 -2.48
CA LEU A 54 -21.00 -4.56 -1.20
C LEU A 54 -20.80 -5.99 -0.71
N GLU A 55 -20.97 -6.98 -1.58
CA GLU A 55 -20.91 -8.38 -1.19
C GLU A 55 -19.51 -8.79 -0.70
N GLY A 56 -18.47 -8.42 -1.46
CA GLY A 56 -17.08 -8.66 -1.07
C GLY A 56 -16.74 -8.05 0.29
N TRP A 57 -17.14 -6.80 0.52
CA TRP A 57 -16.98 -6.12 1.81
C TRP A 57 -17.69 -6.84 2.97
N ARG A 58 -18.91 -7.33 2.76
CA ARG A 58 -19.65 -8.11 3.77
C ARG A 58 -18.99 -9.47 4.03
N ALA A 59 -18.34 -10.08 3.03
CA ALA A 59 -17.65 -11.35 3.18
C ALA A 59 -16.42 -11.25 4.12
N LEU A 60 -15.77 -10.08 4.18
CA LEU A 60 -14.61 -9.85 5.06
C LEU A 60 -14.93 -9.99 6.55
N TRP A 61 -16.15 -9.65 6.95
CA TRP A 61 -16.61 -9.70 8.34
C TRP A 61 -17.26 -11.03 8.74
N LYS A 62 -17.42 -11.94 7.78
CA LYS A 62 -17.97 -13.27 8.06
C LYS A 62 -16.84 -14.22 8.47
N SER A 63 -17.14 -15.11 9.42
CA SER A 63 -16.25 -16.22 9.77
C SER A 63 -16.02 -17.14 8.57
N PRO A 64 -14.83 -17.76 8.42
CA PRO A 64 -14.54 -18.75 7.38
C PRO A 64 -15.56 -19.89 7.33
N ALA A 65 -16.10 -20.31 8.48
CA ALA A 65 -17.14 -21.33 8.56
C ALA A 65 -18.47 -20.95 7.87
N LYS A 66 -18.68 -19.65 7.58
CA LYS A 66 -19.85 -19.10 6.87
C LYS A 66 -19.48 -18.57 5.46
N GLY A 67 -18.35 -19.04 4.90
CA GLY A 67 -17.86 -18.62 3.59
C GLY A 67 -17.24 -17.21 3.56
N GLY A 68 -16.75 -16.71 4.70
CA GLY A 68 -16.04 -15.42 4.80
C GLY A 68 -14.53 -15.57 4.99
N VAL A 69 -13.86 -14.46 5.33
CA VAL A 69 -12.39 -14.40 5.45
C VAL A 69 -11.91 -14.06 6.88
N ASP A 70 -12.79 -13.57 7.76
CA ASP A 70 -12.46 -13.01 9.08
C ASP A 70 -11.18 -12.16 9.08
N ILE A 71 -11.32 -10.93 8.60
CA ILE A 71 -10.19 -10.00 8.45
C ILE A 71 -9.70 -9.41 9.78
N VAL A 72 -10.45 -9.55 10.86
CA VAL A 72 -10.22 -8.80 12.11
C VAL A 72 -8.91 -9.23 12.77
N GLU A 73 -8.74 -10.53 12.99
CA GLU A 73 -7.55 -11.06 13.66
C GLU A 73 -6.24 -10.77 12.87
N PRO A 74 -6.14 -11.08 11.56
CA PRO A 74 -4.93 -10.76 10.79
C PRO A 74 -4.62 -9.27 10.74
N PHE A 75 -5.65 -8.42 10.70
CA PHE A 75 -5.48 -6.97 10.70
C PHE A 75 -4.87 -6.47 12.01
N PHE A 76 -5.36 -6.92 13.17
CA PHE A 76 -4.79 -6.57 14.47
C PHE A 76 -3.38 -7.13 14.66
N ASN A 77 -3.12 -8.37 14.23
CA ASN A 77 -1.78 -8.95 14.26
C ASN A 77 -0.79 -8.11 13.45
N SER A 78 -1.19 -7.63 12.27
CA SER A 78 -0.34 -6.77 11.43
C SER A 78 -0.04 -5.44 12.11
N ILE A 79 -1.05 -4.77 12.67
CA ILE A 79 -0.87 -3.51 13.41
C ILE A 79 0.11 -3.71 14.57
N PHE A 80 -0.09 -4.75 15.38
CA PHE A 80 0.74 -5.01 16.54
C PHE A 80 2.20 -5.27 16.14
N VAL A 81 2.43 -6.14 15.16
CA VAL A 81 3.78 -6.50 14.71
C VAL A 81 4.48 -5.30 14.07
N THR A 82 3.79 -4.52 13.24
CA THR A 82 4.38 -3.31 12.64
C THR A 82 4.74 -2.28 13.70
N CYS A 83 3.84 -1.97 14.63
CA CYS A 83 4.12 -0.98 15.68
C CYS A 83 5.26 -1.43 16.61
N ALA A 84 5.23 -2.67 17.08
CA ALA A 84 6.28 -3.21 17.95
C ALA A 84 7.63 -3.24 17.22
N GLY A 85 7.66 -3.72 15.96
CA GLY A 85 8.85 -3.78 15.14
C GLY A 85 9.45 -2.40 14.86
N SER A 86 8.62 -1.41 14.49
CA SER A 86 9.07 -0.03 14.28
C SER A 86 9.61 0.60 15.57
N LEU A 87 8.95 0.38 16.71
CA LEU A 87 9.43 0.92 17.99
C LEU A 87 10.80 0.35 18.36
N ILE A 88 10.96 -0.98 18.28
CA ILE A 88 12.25 -1.63 18.56
C ILE A 88 13.32 -1.12 17.59
N SER A 89 13.00 -1.02 16.29
CA SER A 89 13.91 -0.53 15.26
C SER A 89 14.37 0.90 15.53
N ILE A 90 13.45 1.80 15.90
CA ILE A 90 13.78 3.19 16.26
C ILE A 90 14.64 3.23 17.51
N LEU A 91 14.29 2.50 18.57
CA LEU A 91 15.05 2.51 19.81
C LEU A 91 16.49 2.04 19.60
N LEU A 92 16.66 0.88 18.96
CA LEU A 92 17.99 0.33 18.73
C LEU A 92 18.78 1.16 17.70
N GLY A 93 18.11 1.59 16.61
CA GLY A 93 18.72 2.38 15.56
C GLY A 93 19.19 3.75 16.04
N THR A 94 18.39 4.43 16.88
CA THR A 94 18.77 5.74 17.43
C THR A 94 19.92 5.64 18.43
N LEU A 95 19.94 4.61 19.29
CA LEU A 95 21.06 4.37 20.21
C LEU A 95 22.35 4.06 19.45
N ALA A 96 22.29 3.21 18.42
CA ALA A 96 23.44 2.91 17.58
C ALA A 96 23.94 4.15 16.81
N ALA A 97 23.02 4.94 16.23
CA ALA A 97 23.35 6.17 15.53
C ALA A 97 23.94 7.23 16.48
N TYR A 98 23.43 7.33 17.71
CA TYR A 98 23.98 8.20 18.73
C TYR A 98 25.42 7.80 19.09
N ALA A 99 25.65 6.50 19.29
CA ALA A 99 26.98 6.00 19.56
C ALA A 99 27.95 6.39 18.43
N LEU A 100 27.61 6.05 17.18
CA LEU A 100 28.42 6.35 15.99
C LEU A 100 28.69 7.84 15.79
N SER A 101 27.71 8.70 16.08
CA SER A 101 27.84 10.15 15.88
C SER A 101 28.63 10.86 16.98
N ARG A 102 28.74 10.28 18.18
CA ARG A 102 29.38 10.94 19.34
C ARG A 102 30.69 10.32 19.78
N PHE A 103 30.92 9.04 19.52
CA PHE A 103 32.16 8.37 19.88
C PHE A 103 33.02 8.14 18.64
N THR A 104 34.33 8.33 18.80
CA THR A 104 35.30 7.95 17.78
C THR A 104 35.63 6.47 17.93
N PHE A 105 35.12 5.64 17.03
CA PHE A 105 35.42 4.21 17.01
C PHE A 105 36.68 3.96 16.19
N LYS A 106 37.66 3.26 16.78
CA LYS A 106 38.78 2.69 16.02
C LYS A 106 38.39 1.29 15.60
N ALA A 107 37.90 1.14 14.37
CA ALA A 107 37.54 -0.15 13.81
C ALA A 107 38.26 -0.35 12.46
N GLY A 108 39.23 -1.26 12.42
CA GLY A 108 40.01 -1.61 11.22
C GLY A 108 41.47 -1.13 11.23
N PHE A 109 42.17 -1.37 10.11
CA PHE A 109 43.62 -1.10 9.95
C PHE A 109 43.98 0.36 9.72
N ILE A 110 43.01 1.26 9.54
CA ILE A 110 43.28 2.69 9.39
C ILE A 110 42.81 3.37 10.68
N ARG A 111 43.81 3.89 11.38
CA ARG A 111 43.76 4.47 12.73
C ARG A 111 42.94 5.75 12.81
#